data_AF-A0A6G1CP23-F1
#
_entry.id   AF-A0A6G1CP23-F1
#
_cell.length_a   1.000
_cell.length_b   1.000
_cell.length_c   1.000
_cell.angle_alpha   90.00
_cell.angle_beta   90.00
_cell.angle_gamma   90.00
#
_symmetry.space_group_name_H-M   'P 1'
#
loop_
_entity.id
_entity.type
_entity.pdbx_description
1 polymer ?
#
loop_
_entity_poly.entity_id
_entity_poly.type
_entity_poly.pdbx_seq_one_letter_code
_entity_poly.pdbx_strand_id
1 'polypeptide(L)'
;MVRTSVLLSCCSTRLWICVPPSDWVFVPPVQPSHKTFQIKKKLAKKMRQNRPIPYWIRMRTDNTIRYNAKRRHWRRTKLGF
;
A
#
# COMPACT_ATOMS: atom_id res chain seq x y z
N MET A 1 -35.47 -45.84 13.62
CA MET A 1 -34.88 -46.93 12.81
C MET A 1 -34.15 -46.29 11.62
N VAL A 2 -32.81 -46.36 11.66
CA VAL A 2 -31.83 -46.47 10.54
C VAL A 2 -32.29 -45.97 9.17
N ARG A 3 -31.67 -44.96 8.54
CA ARG A 3 -30.37 -44.99 7.84
C ARG A 3 -30.07 -43.58 7.26
N THR A 4 -28.90 -42.96 7.50
CA THR A 4 -27.75 -42.81 6.57
C THR A 4 -28.14 -42.29 5.16
N SER A 5 -27.61 -41.21 4.58
CA SER A 5 -26.20 -40.90 4.35
C SER A 5 -25.99 -39.46 3.83
N VAL A 6 -24.80 -38.93 4.11
CA VAL A 6 -24.16 -37.73 3.55
C VAL A 6 -23.71 -37.99 2.10
N LEU A 7 -23.94 -37.06 1.16
CA LEU A 7 -23.13 -36.77 -0.04
C LEU A 7 -23.43 -35.32 -0.48
N LEU A 8 -22.56 -34.33 -0.21
CA LEU A 8 -21.53 -33.74 -1.08
C LEU A 8 -21.98 -33.08 -2.41
N SER A 9 -21.72 -31.76 -2.47
CA SER A 9 -21.22 -30.94 -3.60
C SER A 9 -22.13 -30.60 -4.79
N CYS A 10 -22.38 -29.30 -5.05
CA CYS A 10 -21.60 -28.54 -6.04
C CYS A 10 -22.03 -27.05 -6.09
N CYS A 11 -21.04 -26.19 -6.29
CA CYS A 11 -21.03 -24.73 -6.36
C CYS A 11 -21.60 -24.19 -7.69
N SER A 12 -22.30 -23.05 -7.70
CA SER A 12 -21.97 -21.91 -8.58
C SER A 12 -22.99 -20.75 -8.47
N THR A 13 -22.55 -19.67 -7.84
CA THR A 13 -23.05 -18.30 -8.00
C THR A 13 -23.09 -17.88 -9.47
N ARG A 14 -24.21 -17.31 -9.93
CA ARG A 14 -24.34 -16.77 -11.29
C ARG A 14 -25.17 -15.48 -11.27
N LEU A 15 -24.59 -14.39 -10.73
CA LEU A 15 -25.03 -13.02 -11.00
C LEU A 15 -24.28 -12.54 -12.25
N TRP A 16 -25.00 -12.32 -13.35
CA TRP A 16 -24.45 -11.76 -14.58
C TRP A 16 -24.48 -10.24 -14.51
N ILE A 17 -23.31 -9.60 -14.48
CA ILE A 17 -23.15 -8.25 -15.01
C ILE A 17 -22.36 -8.41 -16.32
N CYS A 18 -23.00 -8.10 -17.45
CA CYS A 18 -22.38 -8.08 -18.76
C CYS A 18 -21.56 -6.80 -18.92
N VAL A 19 -20.23 -6.91 -18.97
CA VAL A 19 -19.33 -5.89 -19.52
C VAL A 19 -18.34 -6.61 -20.48
N PRO A 20 -18.15 -6.12 -21.72
CA PRO A 20 -17.40 -6.82 -22.77
C PRO A 20 -15.90 -7.02 -22.46
N PRO A 21 -15.25 -8.08 -23.00
CA PRO A 21 -13.87 -8.44 -22.65
C PRO A 21 -12.87 -8.07 -23.77
N SER A 22 -12.26 -6.89 -23.69
CA SER A 22 -11.02 -6.52 -24.41
C SER A 22 -10.65 -5.10 -23.96
N ASP A 23 -9.68 -4.82 -23.09
CA ASP A 23 -8.34 -5.38 -22.98
C ASP A 23 -7.90 -5.39 -21.51
N TRP A 24 -7.74 -6.57 -20.93
CA TRP A 24 -7.00 -6.71 -19.68
C TRP A 24 -5.52 -6.80 -20.03
N VAL A 25 -4.84 -5.65 -20.20
CA VAL A 25 -3.37 -5.65 -20.17
C VAL A 25 -2.97 -6.04 -18.75
N PHE A 26 -2.64 -7.31 -18.56
CA PHE A 26 -2.07 -7.83 -17.33
C PHE A 26 -0.71 -7.14 -17.15
N VAL A 27 -0.67 -6.03 -16.42
CA VAL A 27 0.58 -5.45 -15.95
C VAL A 27 1.06 -6.38 -14.84
N PRO A 28 2.16 -7.15 -15.04
CA PRO A 28 2.64 -8.03 -14.00
C PRO A 28 2.99 -7.18 -12.77
N PRO A 29 2.58 -7.61 -11.56
CA PRO A 29 2.88 -6.87 -10.36
C PRO A 29 4.41 -6.75 -10.23
N VAL A 30 4.90 -5.52 -10.17
CA VAL A 30 6.33 -5.24 -10.00
C VAL A 30 6.80 -5.93 -8.71
N GLN A 31 7.66 -6.94 -8.84
CA GLN A 31 8.17 -7.66 -7.68
C GLN A 31 8.89 -6.67 -6.73
N PRO A 32 8.58 -6.67 -5.42
CA PRO A 32 9.10 -5.67 -4.48
C PRO A 32 10.64 -5.72 -4.32
N SER A 33 11.23 -6.87 -4.61
CA SER A 33 12.68 -7.11 -4.62
C SER A 33 13.35 -6.40 -5.79
N HIS A 34 12.81 -6.57 -7.01
CA HIS A 34 13.43 -6.11 -8.25
C HIS A 34 12.90 -4.73 -8.68
N LYS A 35 13.59 -3.68 -8.22
CA LYS A 35 13.24 -2.26 -8.41
C LYS A 35 14.29 -1.52 -9.22
N THR A 36 13.84 -0.60 -10.07
CA THR A 36 14.73 0.27 -10.85
C THR A 36 15.51 1.25 -9.97
N PHE A 37 16.63 1.77 -10.47
CA PHE A 37 17.48 2.71 -9.72
C PHE A 37 16.75 4.01 -9.35
N GLN A 38 15.87 4.50 -10.23
CA GLN A 38 15.08 5.70 -9.97
C GLN A 38 14.13 5.50 -8.77
N ILE A 39 13.45 4.36 -8.70
CA ILE A 39 12.58 4.02 -7.56
C ILE A 39 13.41 3.88 -6.29
N LYS A 40 14.58 3.22 -6.34
CA LYS A 40 15.51 3.12 -5.20
C LYS A 40 15.89 4.51 -4.66
N LYS A 41 16.22 5.46 -5.54
CA LYS A 41 16.51 6.85 -5.16
C LYS A 41 15.32 7.53 -4.47
N LYS A 42 14.11 7.40 -5.04
CA LYS A 42 12.87 7.95 -4.46
C LYS A 42 12.60 7.37 -3.07
N LEU A 43 12.70 6.04 -2.92
CA LEU A 43 12.53 5.35 -1.64
C LEU A 43 13.55 5.81 -0.60
N ALA A 44 14.83 5.89 -0.96
CA ALA A 44 15.90 6.37 -0.09
C ALA A 44 15.65 7.82 0.37
N LYS A 45 15.20 8.70 -0.51
CA LYS A 45 14.85 10.09 -0.15
C LYS A 45 13.66 10.13 0.81
N LYS A 46 12.61 9.35 0.57
CA LYS A 46 11.43 9.27 1.45
C LYS A 46 11.78 8.69 2.83
N MET A 47 12.73 7.75 2.91
CA MET A 47 13.28 7.30 4.19
C MET A 47 14.02 8.41 4.92
N ARG A 48 14.89 9.16 4.21
CA ARG A 48 15.65 10.27 4.80
C ARG A 48 14.77 11.41 5.30
N GLN A 49 13.67 11.71 4.62
CA GLN A 49 12.70 12.74 5.01
C GLN A 49 11.89 12.39 6.27
N ASN A 50 11.74 11.10 6.58
CA ASN A 50 10.89 10.63 7.68
C ASN A 50 11.56 10.73 9.06
N ARG A 51 12.13 11.89 9.39
CA ARG A 51 12.86 12.16 10.63
C ARG A 51 12.11 13.18 11.51
N PRO A 52 12.25 13.11 12.85
CA PRO A 52 11.71 14.14 13.74
C PRO A 52 12.51 15.44 13.59
N ILE A 53 11.92 16.56 14.04
CA ILE A 53 12.58 17.86 14.02
C ILE A 53 13.68 17.90 15.10
N PRO A 54 14.89 18.41 14.79
CA PRO A 54 15.94 18.61 15.78
C PRO A 54 15.53 19.57 16.92
N TYR A 55 16.04 19.30 18.13
CA TYR A 55 15.68 20.06 19.33
C TYR A 55 16.07 21.54 19.26
N TRP A 56 17.26 21.86 18.75
CA TRP A 56 17.74 23.24 18.65
C TRP A 56 16.86 24.13 17.77
N ILE A 57 16.14 23.58 16.79
CA ILE A 57 15.19 24.35 15.98
C ILE A 57 14.02 24.86 16.83
N ARG A 58 13.60 24.09 17.84
CA ARG A 58 12.54 24.50 18.76
C ARG A 58 12.96 25.65 19.68
N MET A 59 14.27 25.79 19.90
CA MET A 59 14.84 26.84 20.76
C MET A 59 15.13 28.14 20.00
N ARG A 60 15.10 28.14 18.67
CA ARG A 60 15.28 29.36 17.88
C ARG A 60 14.09 30.31 18.06
N THR A 61 14.37 31.59 18.21
CA THR A 61 13.37 32.66 18.31
C THR A 61 12.50 32.73 17.05
N ASP A 62 11.24 33.13 17.21
CA ASP A 62 10.23 33.31 16.15
C ASP A 62 9.93 32.08 15.26
N ASN A 63 10.20 30.87 15.76
CA ASN A 63 9.78 29.64 15.09
C ASN A 63 8.40 29.15 15.54
N THR A 64 7.46 29.10 14.59
CA THR A 64 6.12 28.51 14.79
C THR A 64 6.11 26.97 14.64
N ILE A 65 7.19 26.38 14.11
CA ILE A 65 7.25 24.96 13.75
C ILE A 65 7.55 24.10 15.00
N ARG A 66 6.57 23.28 15.42
CA ARG A 66 6.66 22.42 16.62
C ARG A 66 6.93 20.94 16.31
N TYR A 67 6.31 20.42 15.25
CA TYR A 67 6.40 19.02 14.83
C TYR A 67 6.43 18.92 13.30
N ASN A 68 6.90 17.77 12.78
CA ASN A 68 6.95 17.54 11.34
C ASN A 68 5.58 17.01 10.86
N ALA A 69 4.74 17.90 10.34
CA ALA A 69 3.42 17.54 9.82
C ALA A 69 3.47 16.54 8.64
N LYS A 70 4.59 16.49 7.90
CA LYS A 70 4.79 15.59 6.75
C LYS A 70 5.46 14.26 7.13
N ARG A 71 5.62 13.96 8.42
CA ARG A 71 6.13 12.67 8.90
C ARG A 71 5.15 11.55 8.53
N ARG A 72 5.67 10.41 8.08
CA ARG A 72 4.86 9.31 7.52
C ARG A 72 5.04 8.03 8.33
N HIS A 73 3.96 7.26 8.50
CA HIS A 73 4.05 5.89 8.99
C HIS A 73 3.64 4.89 7.90
N TRP A 74 4.39 3.80 7.74
CA TRP A 74 4.25 2.87 6.62
C TRP A 74 2.96 2.05 6.64
N ARG A 75 2.35 1.86 7.81
CA ARG A 75 1.03 1.21 7.94
C ARG A 75 -0.12 2.16 7.62
N ARG A 76 0.03 3.46 7.92
CA ARG A 76 -1.05 4.46 7.80
C ARG A 76 -1.19 4.98 6.37
N THR A 77 -0.10 5.39 5.73
CA THR A 77 -0.13 6.02 4.40
C THR A 77 0.91 5.41 3.47
N LYS A 78 0.45 4.98 2.28
CA LYS A 78 1.29 4.35 1.25
C LYS A 78 1.97 5.41 0.38
N LEU A 79 3.11 5.03 -0.21
CA LEU A 79 3.78 5.86 -1.19
C LEU A 79 3.10 5.56 -2.54
N GLY A 80 2.24 6.47 -3.00
CA GLY A 80 1.70 6.43 -4.35
C GLY A 80 2.79 6.87 -5.31
N PHE A 81 3.25 5.95 -6.15
CA PHE A 81 4.16 6.21 -7.26
C PHE A 81 3.51 5.73 -8.55
#